data_AF-A0A8S4QQL3-F1
#
_entry.id   AF-A0A8S4QQL3-F1
#
_cell.length_a   1.000
_cell.length_b   1.000
_cell.length_c   1.000
_cell.angle_alpha   90.00
_cell.angle_beta   90.00
_cell.angle_gamma   90.00
#
_symmetry.space_group_name_H-M   'P 1'
#
loop_
_entity.id
_entity.type
_entity.pdbx_description
1 polymer ?
#
loop_
_entity_poly.entity_id
_entity_poly.type
_entity_poly.pdbx_seq_one_letter_code
_entity_poly.pdbx_strand_id
1 'polypeptide(L)'
;EPRFNYLDVNVSSTSAFGHKIIFNPHIILFQNYPHLKQFVKPAIERSIQEWIHPVVDRSIKYALTTCEQIIRKDFAFDPDETRMRTCAHHMMRNLTAGMAMITCREQILSTISANLKAAFITALIPTTPQQKDIIESAAAVLATENMELACAFIQKTAVEKALPELDKRLMNDYEVRKIARQESRRYYDPMVLTYQTERIPERVRLRVGGPSDMQIIVYEEFACNIPGFMPVRDAGMFIPKPTQEQIPQMTFAPGVAQTQVSNTNKACITFGMQ
;
A
#
# COMPACT_ATOMS: atom_id res chain seq x y z
N GLU A 1 13.85 -2.60 -16.00
CA GLU A 1 13.72 -2.48 -14.53
C GLU A 1 12.53 -1.56 -14.22
N PRO A 2 11.80 -1.79 -13.11
CA PRO A 2 10.66 -0.95 -12.73
C PRO A 2 11.11 0.49 -12.47
N ARG A 3 10.37 1.46 -13.03
CA ARG A 3 10.78 2.88 -13.06
C ARG A 3 10.34 3.68 -11.83
N PHE A 4 9.45 3.15 -11.01
CA PHE A 4 8.79 3.89 -9.94
C PHE A 4 9.04 3.23 -8.58
N ASN A 5 9.35 4.05 -7.57
CA ASN A 5 9.32 3.62 -6.18
C ASN A 5 7.87 3.62 -5.68
N TYR A 6 7.51 2.61 -4.87
CA TYR A 6 6.18 2.49 -4.27
C TYR A 6 5.77 3.73 -3.48
N LEU A 7 6.71 4.36 -2.78
CA LEU A 7 6.45 5.54 -1.95
C LEU A 7 6.19 6.81 -2.77
N ASP A 8 6.81 6.92 -3.95
CA ASP A 8 6.73 8.12 -4.78
C ASP A 8 5.39 8.24 -5.51
N VAL A 9 4.62 7.16 -5.61
CA VAL A 9 3.31 7.18 -6.29
C VAL A 9 2.27 7.73 -5.32
N ASN A 10 1.77 8.95 -5.54
CA ASN A 10 0.67 9.48 -4.75
C ASN A 10 -0.67 9.05 -5.39
N VAL A 11 -1.51 8.33 -4.64
CA VAL A 11 -2.83 7.84 -5.09
C VAL A 11 -4.01 8.65 -4.55
N SER A 12 -3.76 9.72 -3.78
CA SER A 12 -4.82 10.58 -3.21
C SER A 12 -5.64 11.31 -4.28
N SER A 13 -5.08 11.53 -5.46
CA SER A 13 -5.80 12.10 -6.60
C SER A 13 -5.20 11.62 -7.92
N THR A 14 -6.04 11.34 -8.91
CA THR A 14 -5.57 11.11 -10.29
C THR A 14 -4.88 12.35 -10.87
N SER A 15 -5.04 13.55 -10.30
CA SER A 15 -4.29 14.72 -10.76
C SER A 15 -2.79 14.67 -10.42
N ALA A 16 -2.39 13.84 -9.44
CA ALA A 16 -1.03 13.81 -8.89
C ALA A 16 0.02 13.20 -9.84
N PHE A 17 -0.38 12.46 -10.86
CA PHE A 17 0.56 11.86 -11.81
C PHE A 17 0.96 12.79 -12.96
N GLY A 18 0.34 13.97 -13.09
CA GLY A 18 0.59 14.89 -14.20
C GLY A 18 2.07 15.28 -14.37
N HIS A 19 2.82 15.35 -13.27
CA HIS A 19 4.26 15.69 -13.28
C HIS A 19 5.17 14.53 -13.70
N LYS A 20 4.65 13.29 -13.80
CA LYS A 20 5.41 12.09 -14.15
C LYS A 20 5.14 11.59 -15.57
N ILE A 21 4.27 12.27 -16.32
CA ILE A 21 3.97 11.93 -17.72
C ILE A 21 5.20 12.20 -18.58
N ILE A 22 5.55 11.22 -19.39
CA ILE A 22 6.69 11.29 -20.31
C ILE A 22 6.18 11.69 -21.68
N PHE A 23 6.82 12.72 -22.23
CA PHE A 23 6.59 13.18 -23.59
C PHE A 23 7.85 12.95 -24.42
N ASN A 24 7.79 12.00 -25.35
CA ASN A 24 8.89 11.77 -26.27
C ASN A 24 9.06 12.94 -27.26
N PRO A 25 10.24 13.59 -27.30
CA PRO A 25 10.48 14.73 -28.19
C PRO A 25 10.57 14.35 -29.68
N HIS A 26 10.72 13.05 -29.99
CA HIS A 26 10.80 12.55 -31.36
C HIS A 26 9.44 12.27 -32.00
N ILE A 27 8.34 12.47 -31.28
CA ILE A 27 6.99 12.34 -31.84
C ILE A 27 6.74 13.50 -32.82
N ILE A 28 6.74 13.18 -34.12
CA ILE A 28 6.50 14.11 -35.23
C ILE A 28 5.20 14.90 -35.03
N LEU A 29 4.17 14.24 -34.48
CA LEU A 29 2.88 14.87 -34.20
C LEU A 29 3.02 16.11 -33.29
N PHE A 30 3.88 16.05 -32.27
CA PHE A 30 4.10 17.17 -31.34
C PHE A 30 5.04 18.25 -31.88
N GLN A 31 5.90 17.91 -32.83
CA GLN A 31 6.73 18.89 -33.53
C GLN A 31 5.84 19.77 -34.43
N ASN A 32 4.86 19.16 -35.10
CA ASN A 32 3.92 19.87 -35.96
C ASN A 32 2.80 20.56 -35.15
N TYR A 33 2.32 19.95 -34.06
CA TYR A 33 1.18 20.43 -33.27
C TYR A 33 1.46 20.37 -31.76
N PRO A 34 2.21 21.34 -31.20
CA PRO A 34 2.59 21.34 -29.78
C PRO A 34 1.40 21.37 -28.81
N HIS A 35 0.29 22.00 -29.23
CA HIS A 35 -0.94 22.13 -28.43
C HIS A 35 -1.58 20.78 -28.11
N LEU A 36 -1.29 19.71 -28.87
CA LEU A 36 -1.86 18.39 -28.62
C LEU A 36 -1.39 17.74 -27.32
N LYS A 37 -0.25 18.19 -26.77
CA LYS A 37 0.28 17.68 -25.49
C LYS A 37 -0.73 17.84 -24.34
N GLN A 38 -1.60 18.86 -24.39
CA GLN A 38 -2.62 19.08 -23.35
C GLN A 38 -3.65 17.95 -23.25
N PHE A 39 -3.85 17.17 -24.32
CA PHE A 39 -4.81 16.07 -24.35
C PHE A 39 -4.27 14.76 -23.79
N VAL A 40 -2.94 14.64 -23.61
CA VAL A 40 -2.31 13.41 -23.13
C VAL A 40 -2.70 13.11 -21.68
N LYS A 41 -2.60 14.10 -20.80
CA LYS A 41 -2.94 13.93 -19.38
C LYS A 41 -4.41 13.49 -19.18
N PRO A 42 -5.42 14.19 -19.73
CA PRO A 42 -6.81 13.77 -19.62
C PRO A 42 -7.10 12.38 -20.20
N ALA A 43 -6.43 12.00 -21.30
CA ALA A 43 -6.60 10.69 -21.90
C ALA A 43 -6.15 9.56 -20.95
N ILE A 44 -4.98 9.73 -20.32
CA ILE A 44 -4.46 8.77 -19.33
C ILE A 44 -5.33 8.75 -18.07
N GLU A 45 -5.78 9.91 -17.57
CA GLU A 45 -6.68 10.01 -16.40
C GLU A 45 -7.96 9.22 -16.63
N ARG A 46 -8.55 9.36 -17.83
CA ARG A 46 -9.76 8.64 -18.21
C ARG A 46 -9.53 7.13 -18.26
N SER A 47 -8.42 6.69 -18.85
CA SER A 47 -8.07 5.26 -18.92
C SER A 47 -7.90 4.63 -17.53
N ILE A 48 -7.30 5.37 -16.59
CA ILE A 48 -7.16 4.90 -15.20
C ILE A 48 -8.54 4.80 -14.53
N GLN A 49 -9.37 5.84 -14.64
CA GLN A 49 -10.70 5.87 -14.00
C GLN A 49 -11.61 4.74 -14.48
N GLU A 50 -11.52 4.36 -15.75
CA GLU A 50 -12.29 3.26 -16.33
C GLU A 50 -11.90 1.89 -15.74
N TRP A 51 -10.61 1.67 -15.51
CA TRP A 51 -10.07 0.35 -15.14
C TRP A 51 -9.70 0.17 -13.68
N ILE A 52 -9.61 1.26 -12.91
CA ILE A 52 -9.19 1.20 -11.51
C ILE A 52 -10.13 0.33 -10.67
N HIS A 53 -11.45 0.53 -10.74
CA HIS A 53 -12.39 -0.22 -9.92
C HIS A 53 -12.44 -1.72 -10.28
N PRO A 54 -12.62 -2.11 -11.57
CA PRO A 54 -12.66 -3.53 -11.93
C PRO A 54 -11.37 -4.28 -11.59
N VAL A 55 -10.21 -3.65 -11.78
CA VAL A 55 -8.91 -4.26 -11.48
C VAL A 55 -8.71 -4.43 -9.98
N VAL A 56 -9.00 -3.38 -9.20
CA VAL A 56 -8.86 -3.40 -7.74
C VAL A 56 -9.73 -4.51 -7.15
N ASP A 57 -11.02 -4.54 -7.48
CA ASP A 57 -11.96 -5.48 -6.89
C ASP A 57 -11.60 -6.94 -7.23
N ARG A 58 -11.22 -7.21 -8.49
CA ARG A 58 -10.78 -8.54 -8.93
C ARG A 58 -9.49 -8.96 -8.23
N SER A 59 -8.51 -8.06 -8.12
CA SER A 59 -7.21 -8.36 -7.53
C SER A 59 -7.33 -8.68 -6.04
N ILE A 60 -8.12 -7.88 -5.30
CA ILE A 60 -8.40 -8.13 -3.88
C ILE A 60 -9.10 -9.49 -3.72
N LYS A 61 -10.14 -9.76 -4.52
CA LYS A 61 -10.91 -11.01 -4.43
C LYS A 61 -10.04 -12.26 -4.56
N TYR A 62 -9.09 -12.27 -5.49
CA TYR A 62 -8.20 -13.43 -5.68
C TYR A 62 -7.09 -13.51 -4.64
N ALA A 63 -6.47 -12.37 -4.28
CA ALA A 63 -5.37 -12.36 -3.33
C ALA A 63 -5.84 -12.65 -1.89
N LEU A 64 -7.03 -12.17 -1.51
CA LEU A 64 -7.52 -12.22 -0.13
C LEU A 64 -7.65 -13.65 0.38
N THR A 65 -8.36 -14.52 -0.34
CA THR A 65 -8.58 -15.91 0.08
C THR A 65 -7.26 -16.66 0.19
N THR A 66 -6.36 -16.50 -0.79
CA THR A 66 -5.05 -17.17 -0.78
C THR A 66 -4.19 -16.70 0.40
N CYS A 67 -4.16 -15.39 0.65
CA CYS A 67 -3.42 -14.82 1.77
C CYS A 67 -3.97 -15.29 3.13
N GLU A 68 -5.30 -15.28 3.29
CA GLU A 68 -5.99 -15.75 4.50
C GLU A 68 -5.61 -17.20 4.83
N GLN A 69 -5.71 -18.10 3.85
CA GLN A 69 -5.46 -19.53 4.05
C GLN A 69 -3.99 -19.82 4.39
N ILE A 70 -3.05 -19.18 3.67
CA ILE A 70 -1.62 -19.39 3.90
C ILE A 70 -1.22 -18.85 5.28
N ILE A 71 -1.65 -17.64 5.63
CA ILE A 71 -1.34 -17.02 6.92
C ILE A 71 -1.93 -17.83 8.08
N ARG A 72 -3.18 -18.25 8.02
CA ARG A 72 -3.77 -19.09 9.09
C ARG A 72 -3.00 -20.39 9.28
N LYS A 73 -2.60 -21.03 8.18
CA LYS A 73 -1.86 -22.29 8.20
C LYS A 73 -0.44 -22.10 8.78
N ASP A 74 0.31 -21.11 8.31
CA ASP A 74 1.70 -20.89 8.75
C ASP A 74 1.80 -20.33 10.18
N PHE A 75 0.80 -19.57 10.63
CA PHE A 75 0.76 -18.95 11.97
C PHE A 75 -0.15 -19.68 12.97
N ALA A 76 -0.64 -20.88 12.67
CA ALA A 76 -1.57 -21.64 13.53
C ALA A 76 -1.06 -21.87 14.97
N PHE A 77 0.26 -22.01 15.14
CA PHE A 77 0.92 -22.20 16.43
C PHE A 77 1.67 -20.96 16.93
N ASP A 78 1.42 -19.81 16.30
CA ASP A 78 2.04 -18.55 16.67
C ASP A 78 1.14 -17.77 17.65
N PRO A 79 1.61 -17.48 18.88
CA PRO A 79 0.87 -16.68 19.86
C PRO A 79 0.98 -15.16 19.62
N ASP A 80 1.81 -14.69 18.69
CA ASP A 80 2.01 -13.27 18.39
C ASP A 80 1.16 -12.78 17.20
N GLU A 81 0.07 -12.07 17.51
CA GLU A 81 -0.80 -11.43 16.52
C GLU A 81 -0.09 -10.32 15.74
N THR A 82 0.90 -9.65 16.33
CA THR A 82 1.61 -8.53 15.70
C THR A 82 2.48 -9.04 14.55
N ARG A 83 3.19 -10.15 14.80
CA ARG A 83 4.01 -10.82 13.80
C ARG A 83 3.16 -11.41 12.68
N MET A 84 2.05 -12.09 13.04
CA MET A 84 1.08 -12.61 12.08
C MET A 84 0.53 -11.49 11.18
N ARG A 85 0.10 -10.37 11.77
CA ARG A 85 -0.44 -9.22 11.02
C ARG A 85 0.60 -8.61 10.08
N THR A 86 1.83 -8.44 10.54
CA THR A 86 2.92 -7.86 9.73
C THR A 86 3.22 -8.73 8.51
N CYS A 87 3.36 -10.05 8.70
CA CYS A 87 3.61 -10.99 7.61
C CYS A 87 2.42 -11.08 6.64
N ALA A 88 1.19 -11.08 7.16
CA ALA A 88 -0.03 -11.04 6.37
C ALA A 88 -0.09 -9.81 5.47
N HIS A 89 0.27 -8.64 6.02
CA HIS A 89 0.32 -7.41 5.26
C HIS A 89 1.36 -7.49 4.14
N HIS A 90 2.60 -7.91 4.42
CA HIS A 90 3.63 -8.04 3.38
C HIS A 90 3.19 -8.94 2.23
N MET A 91 2.65 -10.11 2.55
CA MET A 91 2.12 -11.05 1.57
C MET A 91 0.96 -10.43 0.76
N MET A 92 -0.03 -9.82 1.42
CA MET A 92 -1.18 -9.25 0.74
C MET A 92 -0.81 -8.11 -0.22
N ARG A 93 0.16 -7.24 0.15
CA ARG A 93 0.68 -6.19 -0.75
C ARG A 93 1.29 -6.80 -2.00
N ASN A 94 2.13 -7.82 -1.83
CA ASN A 94 2.85 -8.46 -2.92
C ASN A 94 1.90 -9.13 -3.92
N LEU A 95 1.02 -10.00 -3.42
CA LEU A 95 0.06 -10.74 -4.25
C LEU A 95 -0.91 -9.79 -4.96
N THR A 96 -1.45 -8.79 -4.25
CA THR A 96 -2.40 -7.83 -4.84
C THR A 96 -1.73 -7.00 -5.93
N ALA A 97 -0.51 -6.50 -5.70
CA ALA A 97 0.23 -5.73 -6.70
C ALA A 97 0.55 -6.56 -7.94
N GLY A 98 0.94 -7.83 -7.78
CA GLY A 98 1.18 -8.75 -8.89
C GLY A 98 -0.08 -9.02 -9.72
N MET A 99 -1.20 -9.34 -9.06
CA MET A 99 -2.49 -9.57 -9.73
C MET A 99 -2.99 -8.33 -10.46
N ALA A 100 -2.86 -7.16 -9.83
CA ALA A 100 -3.24 -5.89 -10.44
C ALA A 100 -2.39 -5.58 -11.68
N MET A 101 -1.06 -5.80 -11.62
CA MET A 101 -0.17 -5.62 -12.77
C MET A 101 -0.60 -6.47 -13.96
N ILE A 102 -0.78 -7.77 -13.76
CA ILE A 102 -1.13 -8.71 -14.83
C ILE A 102 -2.47 -8.34 -15.44
N THR A 103 -3.45 -7.97 -14.60
CA THR A 103 -4.82 -7.65 -15.03
C THR A 103 -4.89 -6.34 -15.80
N CYS A 104 -4.20 -5.28 -15.36
CA CYS A 104 -4.37 -3.95 -15.95
C CYS A 104 -3.44 -3.65 -17.11
N ARG A 105 -2.31 -4.35 -17.26
CA ARG A 105 -1.27 -4.03 -18.25
C ARG A 105 -1.84 -3.90 -19.66
N GLU A 106 -2.29 -5.01 -20.25
CA GLU A 106 -2.77 -5.01 -21.63
C GLU A 106 -3.95 -4.06 -21.85
N GLN A 107 -4.85 -4.03 -20.87
CA GLN A 107 -6.06 -3.24 -20.95
C GLN A 107 -5.79 -1.73 -20.91
N ILE A 108 -4.90 -1.28 -20.03
CA ILE A 108 -4.48 0.12 -19.93
C ILE A 108 -3.73 0.56 -21.20
N LEU A 109 -2.89 -0.30 -21.78
CA LEU A 109 -2.22 0.01 -23.05
C LEU A 109 -3.23 0.34 -24.15
N SER A 110 -4.22 -0.55 -24.30
CA SER A 110 -5.26 -0.45 -25.31
C SER A 110 -6.11 0.81 -25.10
N THR A 111 -6.59 1.04 -23.87
CA THR A 111 -7.47 2.16 -23.55
C THR A 111 -6.75 3.51 -23.64
N ILE A 112 -5.47 3.61 -23.23
CA ILE A 112 -4.69 4.86 -23.41
C ILE A 112 -4.53 5.16 -24.90
N SER A 113 -4.13 4.18 -25.70
CA SER A 113 -3.95 4.35 -27.15
C SER A 113 -5.25 4.79 -27.83
N ALA A 114 -6.38 4.14 -27.50
CA ALA A 114 -7.70 4.50 -28.03
C ALA A 114 -8.12 5.93 -27.65
N ASN A 115 -7.96 6.31 -26.36
CA ASN A 115 -8.32 7.64 -25.88
C ASN A 115 -7.47 8.75 -26.51
N LEU A 116 -6.16 8.50 -26.69
CA LEU A 116 -5.25 9.44 -27.35
C LEU A 116 -5.61 9.62 -28.83
N LYS A 117 -5.84 8.52 -29.56
CA LYS A 117 -6.27 8.58 -30.97
C LYS A 117 -7.54 9.41 -31.13
N ALA A 118 -8.56 9.12 -30.31
CA ALA A 118 -9.83 9.86 -30.34
C ALA A 118 -9.65 11.35 -30.04
N ALA A 119 -8.83 11.69 -29.04
CA ALA A 119 -8.57 13.07 -28.68
C ALA A 119 -7.82 13.84 -29.79
N PHE A 120 -6.80 13.23 -30.39
CA PHE A 120 -6.02 13.86 -31.45
C PHE A 120 -6.82 14.03 -32.75
N ILE A 121 -7.63 13.03 -33.14
CA ILE A 121 -8.50 13.15 -34.32
C ILE A 121 -9.51 14.29 -34.12
N THR A 122 -10.10 14.40 -32.94
CA THR A 122 -11.07 15.46 -32.62
C THR A 122 -10.43 16.85 -32.65
N ALA A 123 -9.17 16.97 -32.21
CA ALA A 123 -8.45 18.24 -32.16
C ALA A 123 -7.92 18.71 -33.54
N LEU A 124 -7.69 17.80 -34.49
CA LEU A 124 -7.07 18.09 -35.79
C LEU A 124 -8.06 18.13 -36.96
N ILE A 125 -9.35 18.34 -36.72
CA ILE A 125 -10.36 18.37 -37.79
C ILE A 125 -10.11 19.59 -38.72
N PRO A 126 -9.98 19.39 -40.05
CA PRO A 126 -10.06 18.13 -40.80
C PRO A 126 -8.73 17.34 -40.86
N THR A 127 -8.77 16.05 -40.51
CA THR A 127 -7.61 15.14 -40.56
C THR A 127 -7.47 14.40 -41.89
N THR A 128 -6.28 14.44 -42.51
CA THR A 128 -5.91 13.66 -43.70
C THR A 128 -5.57 12.20 -43.38
N PRO A 129 -5.58 11.26 -44.35
CA PRO A 129 -5.19 9.86 -44.13
C PRO A 129 -3.76 9.71 -43.57
N GLN A 130 -2.78 10.43 -44.13
CA GLN A 130 -1.41 10.44 -43.62
C GLN A 130 -1.30 10.95 -42.17
N GLN A 131 -2.13 11.94 -41.79
CA GLN A 131 -2.17 12.41 -40.41
C GLN A 131 -2.75 11.36 -39.46
N LYS A 132 -3.68 10.51 -39.92
CA LYS A 132 -4.22 9.42 -39.09
C LYS A 132 -3.14 8.38 -38.75
N ASP A 133 -2.28 8.02 -39.70
CA ASP A 133 -1.17 7.10 -39.46
C ASP A 133 -0.16 7.68 -38.46
N ILE A 134 0.14 8.98 -38.57
CA ILE A 134 1.03 9.69 -37.64
C ILE A 134 0.40 9.75 -36.23
N ILE A 135 -0.90 10.01 -36.14
CA ILE A 135 -1.66 10.01 -34.87
C ILE A 135 -1.63 8.63 -34.22
N GLU A 136 -1.85 7.58 -35.00
CA GLU A 136 -1.86 6.21 -34.51
C GLU A 136 -0.49 5.79 -33.97
N SER A 137 0.57 6.09 -34.71
CA SER A 137 1.95 5.85 -34.26
C SER A 137 2.28 6.63 -32.98
N ALA A 138 1.93 7.91 -32.93
CA ALA A 138 2.16 8.76 -31.76
C ALA A 138 1.40 8.25 -30.51
N ALA A 139 0.13 7.87 -30.68
CA ALA A 139 -0.68 7.32 -29.59
C ALA A 139 -0.13 5.99 -29.06
N ALA A 140 0.36 5.12 -29.95
CA ALA A 140 0.98 3.86 -29.55
C ALA A 140 2.25 4.09 -28.72
N VAL A 141 3.15 4.97 -29.17
CA VAL A 141 4.38 5.32 -28.43
C VAL A 141 4.04 5.90 -27.06
N LEU A 142 3.13 6.87 -27.00
CA LEU A 142 2.71 7.49 -25.74
C LEU A 142 2.06 6.51 -24.78
N ALA A 143 1.24 5.59 -25.30
CA ALA A 143 0.62 4.55 -24.50
C ALA A 143 1.69 3.65 -23.88
N THR A 144 2.66 3.16 -24.67
CA THR A 144 3.75 2.31 -24.16
C THR A 144 4.60 3.02 -23.11
N GLU A 145 4.97 4.29 -23.34
CA GLU A 145 5.83 5.04 -22.42
C GLU A 145 5.16 5.39 -21.09
N ASN A 146 3.84 5.57 -21.08
CA ASN A 146 3.09 6.00 -19.91
C ASN A 146 2.25 4.89 -19.27
N MET A 147 2.19 3.69 -19.86
CA MET A 147 1.43 2.57 -19.31
C MET A 147 1.90 2.19 -17.91
N GLU A 148 3.22 2.15 -17.69
CA GLU A 148 3.80 1.71 -16.41
C GLU A 148 3.39 2.63 -15.27
N LEU A 149 3.28 3.94 -15.53
CA LEU A 149 2.81 4.93 -14.57
C LEU A 149 1.35 4.67 -14.18
N ALA A 150 0.48 4.44 -15.18
CA ALA A 150 -0.92 4.14 -14.96
C ALA A 150 -1.12 2.81 -14.22
N CYS A 151 -0.36 1.77 -14.59
CA CYS A 151 -0.35 0.49 -13.89
C CYS A 151 0.09 0.65 -12.43
N ALA A 152 1.20 1.36 -12.17
CA ALA A 152 1.71 1.59 -10.82
C ALA A 152 0.68 2.32 -9.93
N PHE A 153 -0.06 3.27 -10.49
CA PHE A 153 -1.16 3.95 -9.78
C PHE A 153 -2.25 2.95 -9.35
N ILE A 154 -2.75 2.16 -10.29
CA ILE A 154 -3.81 1.16 -10.02
C ILE A 154 -3.34 0.11 -9.02
N GLN A 155 -2.10 -0.38 -9.19
CA GLN A 155 -1.50 -1.35 -8.28
C GLN A 155 -1.42 -0.81 -6.85
N LYS A 156 -0.96 0.43 -6.67
CA LYS A 156 -0.88 1.04 -5.35
C LYS A 156 -2.26 1.23 -4.72
N THR A 157 -3.25 1.71 -5.48
CA THR A 157 -4.63 1.83 -5.00
C THR A 157 -5.21 0.47 -4.59
N ALA A 158 -4.94 -0.59 -5.36
CA ALA A 158 -5.39 -1.94 -5.04
C ALA A 158 -4.79 -2.42 -3.71
N VAL A 159 -3.49 -2.19 -3.52
CA VAL A 159 -2.79 -2.56 -2.28
C VAL A 159 -3.34 -1.79 -1.06
N GLU A 160 -3.53 -0.48 -1.15
CA GLU A 160 -4.06 0.31 -0.02
C GLU A 160 -5.47 -0.12 0.38
N LYS A 161 -6.30 -0.53 -0.58
CA LYS A 161 -7.64 -1.08 -0.32
C LYS A 161 -7.64 -2.53 0.17
N ALA A 162 -6.63 -3.31 -0.21
CA ALA A 162 -6.52 -4.72 0.16
C ALA A 162 -6.21 -4.94 1.65
N LEU A 163 -5.40 -4.06 2.25
CA LEU A 163 -4.92 -4.24 3.63
C LEU A 163 -6.05 -4.20 4.67
N PRO A 164 -6.99 -3.23 4.64
CA PRO A 164 -8.13 -3.24 5.56
C PRO A 164 -9.05 -4.45 5.38
N GLU A 165 -9.21 -4.94 4.14
CA GLU A 165 -10.04 -6.12 3.87
C GLU A 165 -9.41 -7.39 4.46
N LEU A 166 -8.08 -7.52 4.39
CA LEU A 166 -7.35 -8.60 5.06
C LEU A 166 -7.48 -8.50 6.58
N ASP A 167 -7.31 -7.31 7.15
CA ASP A 167 -7.42 -7.10 8.60
C ASP A 167 -8.82 -7.47 9.12
N LYS A 168 -9.89 -7.13 8.38
CA LYS A 168 -11.26 -7.56 8.70
C LYS A 168 -11.38 -9.08 8.68
N ARG A 169 -10.75 -9.74 7.69
CA ARG A 169 -10.83 -11.19 7.51
C ARG A 169 -10.12 -11.97 8.61
N LEU A 170 -9.01 -11.44 9.12
CA LEU A 170 -8.18 -12.02 10.18
C LEU A 170 -8.52 -11.49 11.58
N MET A 171 -9.56 -10.65 11.71
CA MET A 171 -9.91 -10.00 12.99
C MET A 171 -10.09 -11.01 14.13
N ASN A 172 -10.86 -12.07 13.88
CA ASN A 172 -11.07 -13.12 14.88
C ASN A 172 -9.76 -13.84 15.25
N ASP A 173 -8.89 -14.11 14.27
CA ASP A 173 -7.60 -14.75 14.50
C ASP A 173 -6.70 -13.90 15.43
N TYR A 174 -6.77 -12.57 15.30
CA TYR A 174 -6.06 -11.65 16.20
C TYR A 174 -6.68 -11.61 17.59
N GLU A 175 -8.01 -11.57 17.68
CA GLU A 175 -8.74 -11.49 18.95
C GLU A 175 -8.51 -12.72 19.84
N VAL A 176 -8.59 -13.93 19.27
CA VAL A 176 -8.41 -15.16 20.06
C VAL A 176 -6.99 -15.25 20.64
N ARG A 177 -5.98 -14.77 19.88
CA ARG A 177 -4.58 -14.64 20.37
C ARG A 177 -4.44 -13.61 21.49
N LYS A 178 -5.11 -12.47 21.35
CA LYS A 178 -5.12 -11.40 22.36
C LYS A 178 -5.77 -11.85 23.67
N ILE A 179 -6.92 -12.51 23.59
CA ILE A 179 -7.64 -13.08 24.76
C ILE A 179 -6.75 -14.11 25.47
N ALA A 180 -6.15 -15.04 24.71
CA ALA A 180 -5.20 -16.00 25.26
C ALA A 180 -4.06 -15.31 26.02
N ARG A 181 -3.45 -14.27 25.44
CA ARG A 181 -2.39 -13.51 26.11
C ARG A 181 -2.86 -12.83 27.40
N GLN A 182 -4.07 -12.24 27.40
CA GLN A 182 -4.64 -11.61 28.60
C GLN A 182 -4.84 -12.62 29.73
N GLU A 183 -5.17 -13.86 29.39
CA GLU A 183 -5.35 -14.96 30.34
C GLU A 183 -4.02 -15.69 30.66
N SER A 184 -2.88 -15.07 30.32
CA SER A 184 -1.52 -15.61 30.51
C SER A 184 -1.30 -17.00 29.90
N ARG A 185 -2.08 -17.34 28.87
CA ARG A 185 -1.97 -18.59 28.11
C ARG A 185 -1.46 -18.31 26.70
N ARG A 186 -0.83 -19.30 26.07
CA ARG A 186 -0.46 -19.23 24.66
C ARG A 186 -1.61 -19.75 23.81
N TYR A 187 -1.96 -19.02 22.76
CA TYR A 187 -2.92 -19.50 21.78
C TYR A 187 -2.26 -20.57 20.89
N TYR A 188 -2.98 -21.68 20.73
CA TYR A 188 -2.72 -22.67 19.70
C TYR A 188 -4.07 -23.04 19.09
N ASP A 189 -4.14 -23.15 17.77
CA ASP A 189 -5.36 -23.62 17.12
C ASP A 189 -5.69 -25.05 17.60
N PRO A 190 -6.84 -25.25 18.29
CA PRO A 190 -7.18 -26.56 18.86
C PRO A 190 -7.37 -27.64 17.80
N MET A 191 -7.90 -27.29 16.62
CA MET A 191 -8.13 -28.27 15.55
C MET A 191 -6.81 -28.71 14.92
N VAL A 192 -5.89 -27.78 14.70
CA VAL A 192 -4.56 -28.08 14.16
C VAL A 192 -3.72 -28.84 15.19
N LEU A 193 -3.82 -28.49 16.47
CA LEU A 193 -3.13 -29.19 17.56
C LEU A 193 -3.61 -30.65 17.68
N THR A 194 -4.91 -30.90 17.65
CA THR A 194 -5.47 -32.26 17.67
C THR A 194 -5.01 -33.07 16.46
N TYR A 195 -5.06 -32.49 15.25
CA TYR A 195 -4.59 -33.17 14.04
C TYR A 195 -3.09 -33.51 14.09
N GLN A 196 -2.25 -32.59 14.56
CA GLN A 196 -0.80 -32.80 14.72
C GLN A 196 -0.48 -33.83 15.81
N THR A 197 -1.30 -33.92 16.85
CA THR A 197 -1.09 -34.85 17.97
C THR A 197 -1.55 -36.26 17.61
N GLU A 198 -2.66 -36.40 16.89
CA GLU A 198 -3.30 -37.70 16.60
C GLU A 198 -2.83 -38.34 15.30
N ARG A 199 -2.47 -37.55 14.27
CA ARG A 199 -2.21 -38.08 12.92
C ARG A 199 -0.79 -37.91 12.41
N ILE A 200 0.06 -37.14 13.10
CA ILE A 200 1.43 -36.85 12.63
C ILE A 200 2.46 -37.44 13.60
N PRO A 201 3.39 -38.30 13.10
CA PRO A 201 4.48 -38.83 13.91
C PRO A 201 5.35 -37.72 14.50
N GLU A 202 5.83 -37.92 15.73
CA GLU A 202 6.59 -36.93 16.51
C GLU A 202 7.81 -36.35 15.77
N ARG A 203 8.40 -37.11 14.86
CA ARG A 203 9.57 -36.70 14.05
C ARG A 203 9.27 -35.61 13.02
N VAL A 204 7.99 -35.38 12.69
CA VAL A 204 7.54 -34.43 11.65
C VAL A 204 6.51 -33.43 12.18
N ARG A 205 6.25 -33.44 13.49
CA ARG A 205 5.28 -32.56 14.15
C ARG A 205 5.72 -31.11 14.00
N LEU A 206 4.77 -30.21 13.69
CA LEU A 206 5.05 -28.78 13.65
C LEU A 206 5.62 -28.31 15.00
N ARG A 207 6.71 -27.54 14.96
CA ARG A 207 7.31 -26.97 16.18
C ARG A 207 6.34 -25.96 16.78
N VAL A 208 6.09 -26.10 18.08
CA VAL A 208 5.32 -25.14 18.86
C VAL A 208 6.15 -23.85 18.94
N GLY A 209 5.60 -22.72 18.48
CA GLY A 209 6.33 -21.44 18.45
C GLY A 209 6.12 -20.56 17.21
N GLY A 210 5.35 -21.03 16.22
CA GLY A 210 5.15 -20.32 14.95
C GLY A 210 6.22 -20.63 13.91
N PRO A 211 6.23 -19.91 12.77
CA PRO A 211 7.20 -20.13 11.70
C PRO A 211 8.63 -19.79 12.15
N SER A 212 9.62 -20.54 11.64
CA SER A 212 11.05 -20.29 11.87
C SER A 212 11.51 -18.99 11.21
N ASP A 213 12.64 -18.44 11.68
CA ASP A 213 13.24 -17.22 11.10
C ASP A 213 13.47 -17.35 9.59
N MET A 214 13.88 -18.54 9.12
CA MET A 214 14.06 -18.80 7.69
C MET A 214 12.75 -18.74 6.89
N GLN A 215 11.62 -19.12 7.50
CA GLN A 215 10.30 -18.99 6.89
C GLN A 215 9.79 -17.54 6.93
N ILE A 216 10.15 -16.79 7.98
CA ILE A 216 9.81 -15.36 8.11
C ILE A 216 10.52 -14.53 7.03
N ILE A 217 11.75 -14.87 6.66
CA ILE A 217 12.50 -14.20 5.57
C ILE A 217 11.70 -14.15 4.26
N VAL A 218 10.89 -15.17 3.94
CA VAL A 218 10.04 -15.16 2.74
C VAL A 218 8.99 -14.04 2.79
N TYR A 219 8.42 -13.79 3.97
CA TYR A 219 7.47 -12.68 4.16
C TYR A 219 8.16 -11.31 4.14
N GLU A 220 9.40 -11.22 4.62
CA GLU A 220 10.21 -10.01 4.51
C GLU A 220 10.57 -9.72 3.05
N GLU A 221 10.86 -10.75 2.25
CA GLU A 221 11.11 -10.60 0.82
C GLU A 221 9.88 -10.04 0.09
N PHE A 222 8.67 -10.45 0.47
CA PHE A 222 7.44 -9.85 -0.05
C PHE A 222 7.31 -8.35 0.24
N ALA A 223 7.88 -7.87 1.35
CA ALA A 223 7.91 -6.46 1.70
C ALA A 223 8.90 -5.68 0.84
N CYS A 224 10.05 -6.28 0.55
CA CYS A 224 11.14 -5.65 -0.19
C CYS A 224 10.90 -5.64 -1.70
N ASN A 225 10.25 -6.66 -2.25
CA ASN A 225 10.12 -6.86 -3.69
C ASN A 225 8.67 -6.85 -4.18
N ILE A 226 8.04 -5.67 -4.22
CA ILE A 226 6.67 -5.51 -4.72
C ILE A 226 6.68 -5.48 -6.26
N PRO A 227 5.95 -6.38 -6.96
CA PRO A 227 5.91 -6.42 -8.41
C PRO A 227 5.52 -5.06 -9.01
N GLY A 228 6.32 -4.56 -9.96
CA GLY A 228 6.08 -3.27 -10.64
C GLY A 228 6.68 -2.05 -9.98
N PHE A 229 7.30 -2.22 -8.82
CA PHE A 229 8.00 -1.15 -8.12
C PHE A 229 9.47 -1.49 -7.94
N MET A 230 10.30 -0.47 -7.77
CA MET A 230 11.70 -0.67 -7.41
C MET A 230 11.78 -1.38 -6.06
N PRO A 231 12.65 -2.41 -5.91
CA PRO A 231 12.79 -3.10 -4.65
C PRO A 231 13.33 -2.14 -3.58
N VAL A 232 12.69 -2.16 -2.41
CA VAL A 232 13.08 -1.36 -1.26
C VAL A 232 14.12 -2.15 -0.48
N ARG A 233 15.34 -1.62 -0.36
CA ARG A 233 16.44 -2.29 0.36
C ARG A 233 16.31 -2.23 1.89
N ASP A 234 15.30 -1.53 2.41
CA ASP A 234 15.08 -1.31 3.84
C ASP A 234 13.61 -1.57 4.24
N ALA A 235 13.32 -2.77 4.73
CA ALA A 235 11.96 -3.24 5.06
C ALA A 235 11.30 -2.44 6.20
N GLY A 236 12.07 -1.70 7.00
CA GLY A 236 11.59 -0.90 8.14
C GLY A 236 10.66 0.27 7.78
N MET A 237 10.57 0.65 6.51
CA MET A 237 9.74 1.76 6.05
C MET A 237 8.23 1.47 6.02
N PHE A 238 7.82 0.19 6.09
CA PHE A 238 6.41 -0.21 6.04
C PHE A 238 5.81 -0.54 7.41
N ILE A 239 6.55 -0.33 8.49
CA ILE A 239 6.09 -0.52 9.85
C ILE A 239 5.38 0.78 10.28
N PRO A 240 4.08 0.75 10.65
CA PRO A 240 3.44 1.92 11.22
C PRO A 240 4.18 2.29 12.51
N LYS A 241 4.70 3.51 12.61
CA LYS A 241 5.25 4.00 13.88
C LYS A 241 4.13 3.97 14.92
N PRO A 242 4.37 3.42 16.13
CA PRO A 242 3.42 3.58 17.22
C PRO A 242 3.27 5.08 17.49
N THR A 243 2.03 5.55 17.50
CA THR A 243 1.67 6.92 17.87
C THR A 243 2.20 7.17 19.28
N GLN A 244 3.26 7.98 19.40
CA GLN A 244 3.68 8.49 20.70
C GLN A 244 2.58 9.43 21.19
N GLU A 245 1.83 9.00 22.21
CA GLU A 245 1.02 9.90 23.01
C GLU A 245 1.93 10.99 23.58
N GLN A 246 1.78 12.20 23.05
CA GLN A 246 2.42 13.38 23.59
C GLN A 246 1.77 13.72 24.93
N ILE A 247 2.48 13.40 26.01
CA ILE A 247 2.19 13.99 27.34
C ILE A 247 2.44 15.49 27.20
N PRO A 248 1.47 16.38 27.50
CA PRO A 248 1.69 17.82 27.37
C PRO A 248 2.71 18.30 28.41
N GLN A 249 3.89 18.72 27.95
CA GLN A 249 4.84 19.46 28.78
C GLN A 249 4.31 20.88 29.00
N MET A 250 3.99 21.22 30.26
CA MET A 250 3.73 22.60 30.66
C MET A 250 5.03 23.41 30.53
N THR A 251 5.01 24.39 29.64
CA THR A 251 6.08 25.37 29.44
C THR A 251 6.00 26.46 30.51
N PHE A 252 7.01 26.53 31.38
CA PHE A 252 7.26 27.72 32.21
C PHE A 252 8.03 28.76 31.37
N ALA A 253 7.42 29.92 31.16
CA ALA A 253 8.07 31.08 30.55
C ALA A 253 8.79 31.93 31.61
N PRO A 254 10.01 32.46 31.36
CA PRO A 254 10.64 33.44 32.22
C PRO A 254 10.36 34.86 31.71
N GLY A 255 9.95 35.78 32.57
CA GLY A 255 9.84 37.18 32.16
C GLY A 255 9.23 38.17 33.15
N VAL A 256 10.13 38.86 33.84
CA VAL A 256 10.07 40.28 34.25
C VAL A 256 9.33 40.66 35.55
N ALA A 257 10.12 41.30 36.42
CA ALA A 257 9.78 41.86 37.71
C ALA A 257 8.90 43.12 37.62
N GLN A 258 8.00 43.29 38.60
CA GLN A 258 7.58 44.60 39.10
C GLN A 258 7.38 44.55 40.62
N THR A 259 7.62 45.72 41.20
CA THR A 259 8.00 46.06 42.58
C THR A 259 6.77 46.33 43.47
N GLN A 260 7.01 46.38 44.79
CA GLN A 260 6.19 47.00 45.87
C GLN A 260 4.98 46.20 46.38
N VAL A 261 4.53 46.21 47.65
CA VAL A 261 4.90 46.83 48.94
C VAL A 261 3.97 46.18 50.00
N SER A 262 4.47 46.01 51.23
CA SER A 262 3.74 45.97 52.53
C SER A 262 2.85 44.79 52.97
N ASN A 263 3.16 44.40 54.22
CA ASN A 263 2.27 44.20 55.37
C ASN A 263 1.73 42.80 55.74
N THR A 264 2.36 42.29 56.81
CA THR A 264 1.79 41.86 58.11
C THR A 264 1.06 40.53 58.28
N ASN A 265 1.40 39.94 59.45
CA ASN A 265 0.73 38.94 60.28
C ASN A 265 0.93 37.46 59.90
N LYS A 266 1.74 36.70 60.66
CA LYS A 266 1.56 36.13 62.02
C LYS A 266 0.59 34.94 62.06
N ALA A 267 1.15 33.81 62.52
CA ALA A 267 0.59 32.61 63.21
C ALA A 267 0.87 31.33 62.39
N CYS A 268 1.81 30.43 62.75
CA CYS A 268 1.85 29.56 63.94
C CYS A 268 0.50 28.83 64.13
N ILE A 269 0.38 27.51 63.92
CA ILE A 269 0.58 26.40 64.90
C ILE A 269 0.28 25.11 64.08
N THR A 270 1.18 24.13 63.86
CA THR A 270 1.63 22.98 64.68
C THR A 270 0.56 21.93 65.09
N PHE A 271 0.94 20.65 64.96
CA PHE A 271 0.38 19.41 65.52
C PHE A 271 -0.88 18.83 64.85
N GLY A 272 -1.02 17.52 64.68
CA GLY A 272 -0.24 16.40 65.19
C GLY A 272 -0.81 15.07 64.69
N MET A 273 0.02 14.04 64.82
CA MET A 273 -0.24 12.64 64.50
C MET A 273 -1.50 12.09 65.20
N GLN A 274 -2.26 11.26 64.49
CA GLN A 274 -2.52 9.86 64.84
C GLN A 274 -3.00 9.09 63.61
#